data_AF-A0A7Y2DBP0-F1
#
_entry.id   AF-A0A7Y2DBP0-F1
#
_cell.length_a   1.000
_cell.length_b   1.000
_cell.length_c   1.000
_cell.angle_alpha   90.00
_cell.angle_beta   90.00
_cell.angle_gamma   90.00
#
_symmetry.space_group_name_H-M   'P 1'
#
loop_
_entity.id
_entity.type
_entity.pdbx_description
1 polymer ?
#
loop_
_entity_poly.entity_id
_entity_poly.type
_entity_poly.pdbx_seq_one_letter_code
_entity_poly.pdbx_strand_id
1 'polypeptide(L)'
;MPLPKKDRLAEYVAKAAEAVQREVNSAPEHRQAAQLARSVAARLDDPQGAPALPALGRRVLMLSPRDWAYHSTVDGVIASALRLRGADVAFVTCGGGLEVCDRANVTEAPPMPCRTCTKYVDNTADAFGFERFPIRAGWAGVDDGEWPELDTLSSSELVDVTYDGIPVGRLMQIPSKWFLLASRSDWDPLSPQMTRRF
;
A
#
# COMPACT_ATOMS: atom_id res chain seq x y z
N MET A 1 -19.04 11.60 -16.94
CA MET A 1 -19.17 10.25 -16.34
C MET A 1 -20.43 9.61 -16.93
N PRO A 2 -20.36 8.42 -17.56
CA PRO A 2 -21.56 7.80 -18.14
C PRO A 2 -22.57 7.47 -17.04
N LEU A 3 -23.85 7.63 -17.33
CA LEU A 3 -24.94 7.34 -16.40
C LEU A 3 -24.99 5.83 -16.07
N PRO A 4 -25.41 5.44 -14.84
CA PRO A 4 -25.53 4.04 -14.45
C PRO A 4 -26.48 3.29 -15.39
N LYS A 5 -26.08 2.11 -15.87
CA LYS A 5 -26.94 1.29 -16.73
C LYS A 5 -27.99 0.57 -15.88
N LYS A 6 -29.27 0.73 -16.22
CA LYS A 6 -30.40 0.22 -15.40
C LYS A 6 -30.39 -1.31 -15.23
N ASP A 7 -29.91 -2.04 -16.24
CA ASP A 7 -29.73 -3.49 -16.23
C ASP A 7 -28.68 -3.99 -15.22
N ARG A 8 -27.82 -3.09 -14.72
CA ARG A 8 -26.78 -3.39 -13.71
C ARG A 8 -27.12 -2.93 -12.30
N LEU A 9 -28.37 -2.55 -12.02
CA LEU A 9 -28.77 -1.99 -10.72
C LEU A 9 -28.42 -2.91 -9.54
N ALA A 10 -28.68 -4.21 -9.67
CA ALA A 10 -28.37 -5.19 -8.61
C ALA A 10 -26.86 -5.22 -8.29
N GLU A 11 -26.02 -5.15 -9.32
CA GLU A 11 -24.57 -5.10 -9.17
C GLU A 11 -24.13 -3.80 -8.48
N TYR A 12 -24.72 -2.66 -8.85
CA TYR A 12 -24.42 -1.39 -8.18
C TYR A 12 -24.81 -1.41 -6.70
N VAL A 13 -25.96 -1.99 -6.36
CA VAL A 13 -26.41 -2.15 -4.96
C VAL A 13 -25.44 -3.05 -4.19
N ALA A 14 -25.05 -4.20 -4.76
CA ALA A 14 -24.08 -5.09 -4.14
C ALA A 14 -22.73 -4.38 -3.89
N LYS A 15 -22.19 -3.71 -4.90
CA LYS A 15 -20.95 -2.94 -4.79
C LYS A 15 -21.04 -1.81 -3.77
N ALA A 16 -22.16 -1.10 -3.70
CA ALA A 16 -22.39 -0.07 -2.70
C ALA A 16 -22.43 -0.65 -1.28
N ALA A 17 -23.13 -1.78 -1.09
CA ALA A 17 -23.17 -2.47 0.20
C ALA A 17 -21.78 -2.93 0.65
N GLU A 18 -21.00 -3.54 -0.25
CA GLU A 18 -19.62 -3.92 0.04
C GLU A 18 -18.72 -2.71 0.35
N ALA A 19 -18.86 -1.61 -0.39
CA ALA A 19 -18.13 -0.38 -0.12
C ALA A 19 -18.43 0.16 1.29
N VAL A 20 -19.70 0.19 1.69
CA VAL A 20 -20.12 0.56 3.04
C VAL A 20 -19.55 -0.40 4.09
N GLN A 21 -19.58 -1.71 3.84
CA GLN A 21 -19.02 -2.69 4.78
C GLN A 21 -17.53 -2.47 5.03
N ARG A 22 -16.77 -2.15 3.98
CA ARG A 22 -15.35 -1.82 4.08
C ARG A 22 -15.11 -0.50 4.81
N GLU A 23 -15.98 0.49 4.63
CA GLU A 23 -15.90 1.77 5.33
C GLU A 23 -16.01 1.60 6.86
N VAL A 24 -16.83 0.66 7.31
CA VAL A 24 -17.04 0.39 8.74
C VAL A 24 -16.24 -0.82 9.24
N ASN A 25 -15.22 -1.26 8.50
CA ASN A 25 -14.36 -2.41 8.85
C ASN A 25 -15.11 -3.72 9.14
N SER A 26 -16.26 -3.90 8.52
CA SER A 26 -17.11 -5.09 8.67
C SER A 26 -17.00 -6.09 7.51
N ALA A 27 -16.15 -5.78 6.52
CA ALA A 27 -15.87 -6.68 5.41
C ALA A 27 -15.42 -8.07 5.92
N PRO A 28 -15.82 -9.18 5.25
CA PRO A 28 -15.48 -10.53 5.69
C PRO A 28 -14.00 -10.74 6.02
N GLU A 29 -13.12 -10.20 5.18
CA GLU A 29 -11.66 -10.24 5.33
C GLU A 29 -11.19 -9.57 6.64
N HIS A 30 -11.69 -8.39 6.99
CA HIS A 30 -11.32 -7.70 8.23
C HIS A 30 -11.87 -8.42 9.46
N ARG A 31 -13.06 -9.02 9.37
CA ARG A 31 -13.62 -9.83 10.47
C ARG A 31 -12.79 -11.08 10.74
N GLN A 32 -12.34 -11.75 9.68
CA GLN A 32 -11.44 -12.90 9.77
C GLN A 32 -10.07 -12.51 10.32
N ALA A 33 -9.50 -11.39 9.85
CA ALA A 33 -8.26 -10.83 10.40
C ALA A 33 -8.37 -10.55 11.90
N ALA A 34 -9.45 -9.88 12.34
CA ALA A 34 -9.69 -9.62 13.76
C ALA A 34 -9.89 -10.89 14.59
N GLN A 35 -10.54 -11.91 14.03
CA GLN A 35 -10.66 -13.21 14.69
C GLN A 35 -9.29 -13.89 14.83
N LEU A 36 -8.47 -13.86 13.78
CA LEU A 36 -7.12 -14.39 13.80
C LEU A 36 -6.26 -13.65 14.83
N ALA A 37 -6.28 -12.32 14.85
CA ALA A 37 -5.58 -11.49 15.82
C ALA A 37 -5.93 -11.87 17.27
N ARG A 38 -7.22 -12.03 17.57
CA ARG A 38 -7.67 -12.48 18.90
C ARG A 38 -7.15 -13.88 19.24
N SER A 39 -7.14 -14.80 18.27
CA SER A 39 -6.61 -16.15 18.49
C SER A 39 -5.10 -16.18 18.72
N VAL A 40 -4.36 -15.28 18.06
CA VAL A 40 -2.92 -15.08 18.24
C VAL A 40 -2.64 -14.51 19.62
N ALA A 41 -3.35 -13.44 20.02
CA ALA A 41 -3.22 -12.84 21.35
C ALA A 41 -3.49 -13.87 22.46
N ALA A 42 -4.59 -14.62 22.35
CA ALA A 42 -4.91 -15.68 23.32
C ALA A 42 -3.82 -16.75 23.42
N ARG A 43 -3.13 -17.08 22.32
CA ARG A 43 -1.98 -18.01 22.34
C ARG A 43 -0.72 -17.41 22.94
N LEU A 44 -0.49 -16.11 22.76
CA LEU A 44 0.67 -15.42 23.34
C LEU A 44 0.52 -15.28 24.86
N ASP A 45 -0.72 -15.13 25.34
CA ASP A 45 -1.04 -15.03 26.77
C ASP A 45 -1.08 -16.41 27.47
N ASP A 46 -1.13 -17.51 26.72
CA ASP A 46 -1.12 -18.88 27.25
C ASP A 46 0.32 -19.31 27.61
N PRO A 47 0.66 -19.45 28.90
CA PRO A 47 2.02 -19.83 29.34
C PRO A 47 2.42 -21.25 28.90
N GLN A 48 1.45 -22.10 28.55
CA GLN A 48 1.65 -23.49 28.14
C GLN A 48 1.53 -23.69 26.62
N GLY A 49 0.95 -22.72 25.91
CA GLY A 49 0.62 -22.80 24.48
C GLY A 49 1.60 -22.11 23.52
N ALA A 50 2.50 -21.27 24.03
CA ALA A 50 3.50 -20.62 23.21
C ALA A 50 4.55 -21.65 22.72
N PRO A 51 4.84 -21.73 21.40
CA PRO A 51 5.92 -22.58 20.92
C PRO A 51 7.22 -22.17 21.61
N ALA A 52 7.96 -23.15 22.14
CA ALA A 52 9.24 -23.00 22.83
C ALA A 52 10.39 -22.55 21.90
N LEU A 53 10.10 -21.68 20.92
CA LEU A 53 11.12 -20.99 20.18
C LEU A 53 11.65 -19.86 21.06
N PRO A 54 12.97 -19.69 21.19
CA PRO A 54 13.52 -18.57 21.93
C PRO A 54 12.92 -17.29 21.38
N ALA A 55 12.32 -16.46 22.23
CA ALA A 55 11.93 -15.11 21.85
C ALA A 55 13.21 -14.41 21.40
N LEU A 56 13.39 -14.27 20.08
CA LEU A 56 14.61 -13.73 19.52
C LEU A 56 14.72 -12.22 19.79
N GLY A 57 13.71 -11.59 20.41
CA GLY A 57 13.67 -10.15 20.70
C GLY A 57 13.81 -9.30 19.43
N ARG A 58 13.56 -9.90 18.26
CA ARG A 58 13.79 -9.27 16.97
C ARG A 58 12.65 -8.32 16.69
N ARG A 59 12.99 -7.05 16.45
CA ARG A 59 12.08 -6.05 15.92
C ARG A 59 12.02 -6.19 14.41
N VAL A 60 10.82 -6.33 13.86
CA VAL A 60 10.56 -6.45 12.43
C VAL A 60 9.64 -5.32 12.00
N LEU A 61 10.04 -4.62 10.95
CA LEU A 61 9.26 -3.56 10.33
C LEU A 61 8.69 -4.08 9.01
N MET A 62 7.37 -4.20 8.92
CA MET A 62 6.67 -4.57 7.69
C MET A 62 6.40 -3.31 6.88
N LEU A 63 7.00 -3.18 5.69
CA LEU A 63 6.77 -2.05 4.79
C LEU A 63 5.62 -2.39 3.83
N SER A 64 4.45 -1.77 4.03
CA SER A 64 3.25 -1.99 3.20
C SER A 64 2.70 -0.63 2.72
N PRO A 65 3.35 0.02 1.73
CA PRO A 65 3.06 1.41 1.39
C PRO A 65 1.91 1.53 0.38
N ARG A 66 1.92 0.71 -0.68
CA ARG A 66 0.85 0.61 -1.67
C ARG A 66 0.48 -0.85 -1.78
N ASP A 67 -0.80 -1.16 -1.59
CA ASP A 67 -1.18 -2.55 -1.62
C ASP A 67 -2.64 -2.82 -1.98
N TRP A 68 -2.91 -4.07 -2.33
CA TRP A 68 -4.26 -4.60 -2.56
C TRP A 68 -4.72 -5.34 -1.32
N ALA A 69 -6.03 -5.38 -1.07
CA ALA A 69 -6.61 -6.01 0.12
C ALA A 69 -6.09 -7.43 0.39
N TYR A 70 -5.83 -8.22 -0.66
CA TYR A 70 -5.27 -9.56 -0.54
C TYR A 70 -3.85 -9.57 0.04
N HIS A 71 -2.94 -8.79 -0.54
CA HIS A 71 -1.55 -8.74 -0.11
C HIS A 71 -1.42 -8.18 1.32
N SER A 72 -2.23 -7.17 1.68
CA SER A 72 -2.20 -6.62 3.05
C SER A 72 -2.68 -7.66 4.06
N THR A 73 -3.61 -8.53 3.66
CA THR A 73 -4.03 -9.67 4.46
C THR A 73 -2.90 -10.69 4.61
N VAL A 74 -2.17 -10.98 3.53
CA VAL A 74 -0.99 -11.86 3.56
C VAL A 74 0.10 -11.29 4.48
N ASP A 75 0.38 -9.99 4.42
CA ASP A 75 1.30 -9.30 5.31
C ASP A 75 0.89 -9.47 6.77
N GLY A 76 -0.40 -9.27 7.09
CA GLY A 76 -0.93 -9.48 8.43
C GLY A 76 -0.79 -10.92 8.94
N VAL A 77 -0.98 -11.92 8.06
CA VAL A 77 -0.76 -13.34 8.39
C VAL A 77 0.72 -13.62 8.66
N ILE A 78 1.63 -13.11 7.82
CA ILE A 78 3.07 -13.27 8.00
C ILE A 78 3.51 -12.61 9.32
N ALA A 79 3.08 -11.37 9.56
CA ALA A 79 3.36 -10.62 10.78
C ALA A 79 2.84 -11.35 12.03
N SER A 80 1.64 -11.95 11.95
CA SER A 80 1.06 -12.74 13.04
C SER A 80 1.91 -13.98 13.34
N ALA A 81 2.37 -14.65 12.29
CA ALA A 81 3.26 -15.79 12.41
C ALA A 81 4.64 -15.40 12.96
N LEU A 82 5.13 -14.20 12.67
CA LEU A 82 6.37 -13.66 13.25
C LEU A 82 6.18 -13.34 14.75
N ARG A 83 5.07 -12.71 15.14
CA ARG A 83 4.72 -12.48 16.57
C ARG A 83 4.66 -13.79 17.35
N LEU A 84 4.03 -14.82 16.81
CA LEU A 84 3.99 -16.16 17.42
C LEU A 84 5.39 -16.81 17.59
N ARG A 85 6.40 -16.33 16.86
CA ARG A 85 7.80 -16.75 17.00
C ARG A 85 8.63 -15.80 17.86
N GLY A 86 7.99 -14.89 18.59
CA GLY A 86 8.62 -13.95 19.52
C GLY A 86 9.26 -12.72 18.88
N ALA A 87 8.84 -12.35 17.66
CA ALA A 87 9.21 -11.07 17.08
C ALA A 87 8.27 -9.95 17.56
N ASP A 88 8.82 -8.76 17.72
CA ASP A 88 8.07 -7.51 17.87
C ASP A 88 7.86 -6.93 16.47
N VAL A 89 6.60 -6.79 16.03
CA VAL A 89 6.28 -6.46 14.64
C VAL A 89 5.44 -5.20 14.59
N ALA A 90 5.88 -4.23 13.78
CA ALA A 90 5.14 -3.03 13.46
C ALA A 90 5.05 -2.84 11.94
N PHE A 91 4.06 -2.06 11.51
CA PHE A 91 3.85 -1.73 10.10
C PHE A 91 4.30 -0.31 9.79
N VAL A 92 4.85 -0.11 8.60
CA VAL A 92 5.01 1.20 7.98
C VAL A 92 4.12 1.25 6.75
N THR A 93 3.20 2.22 6.74
CA THR A 93 2.26 2.45 5.63
C THR A 93 2.59 3.77 4.94
N CYS A 94 2.06 4.01 3.74
CA CYS A 94 2.29 5.31 3.09
C CYS A 94 1.58 6.47 3.82
N GLY A 95 0.54 6.18 4.62
CA GLY A 95 -0.32 7.18 5.24
C GLY A 95 -1.29 7.90 4.28
N GLY A 96 -1.30 7.50 3.01
CA GLY A 96 -2.16 8.07 1.98
C GLY A 96 -1.75 9.46 1.50
N GLY A 97 -2.53 9.99 0.56
CA GLY A 97 -2.29 11.30 -0.06
C GLY A 97 -1.10 11.34 -1.02
N LEU A 98 -0.66 10.19 -1.53
CA LEU A 98 0.31 10.13 -2.63
C LEU A 98 -0.44 10.38 -3.94
N GLU A 99 -0.36 11.60 -4.48
CA GLU A 99 -1.09 11.99 -5.70
C GLU A 99 -0.82 11.06 -6.89
N VAL A 100 0.37 10.45 -6.95
CA VAL A 100 0.72 9.47 -7.97
C VAL A 100 -0.10 8.18 -7.87
N CYS A 101 -0.58 7.82 -6.68
CA CYS A 101 -1.45 6.67 -6.47
C CYS A 101 -2.90 6.91 -6.94
N ASP A 102 -3.33 8.17 -7.09
CA ASP A 102 -4.61 8.53 -7.72
C ASP A 102 -4.55 8.46 -9.25
N ARG A 103 -3.41 8.05 -9.82
CA ARG A 103 -3.30 7.72 -11.24
C ARG A 103 -3.65 6.25 -11.43
N ALA A 104 -4.29 5.91 -12.53
CA ALA A 104 -4.41 4.54 -13.00
C ALA A 104 -3.80 4.44 -14.39
N ASN A 105 -3.32 3.25 -14.73
CA ASN A 105 -3.11 2.93 -16.14
C ASN A 105 -4.46 3.02 -16.88
N VAL A 106 -4.43 3.34 -18.16
CA VAL A 106 -5.66 3.61 -18.95
C VAL A 106 -6.58 2.39 -19.09
N THR A 107 -6.16 1.20 -18.64
CA THR A 107 -6.76 -0.08 -19.01
C THR A 107 -7.32 -0.88 -17.82
N GLU A 108 -6.81 -0.76 -16.58
CA GLU A 108 -7.12 -1.74 -15.52
C GLU A 108 -8.14 -1.29 -14.45
N ALA A 109 -8.43 0.00 -14.25
CA ALA A 109 -9.49 0.41 -13.32
C ALA A 109 -9.79 1.93 -13.39
N PRO A 110 -10.97 2.42 -12.93
CA PRO A 110 -11.04 3.80 -12.43
C PRO A 110 -9.94 3.96 -11.35
N PRO A 111 -9.26 5.13 -11.27
CA PRO A 111 -8.09 5.27 -10.40
C PRO A 111 -8.39 4.76 -9.00
N MET A 112 -7.51 3.89 -8.47
CA MET A 112 -7.60 3.48 -7.08
C MET A 112 -7.41 4.76 -6.28
N PRO A 113 -8.46 5.32 -5.64
CA PRO A 113 -8.26 6.56 -4.92
C PRO A 113 -7.24 6.24 -3.85
N CYS A 114 -6.16 7.00 -3.74
CA CYS A 114 -5.15 6.83 -2.71
C CYS A 114 -5.82 6.72 -1.33
N ARG A 115 -6.89 7.49 -1.14
CA ARG A 115 -7.83 7.42 0.00
C ARG A 115 -8.42 6.03 0.26
N THR A 116 -8.79 5.28 -0.77
CA THR A 116 -9.34 3.93 -0.66
C THR A 116 -8.24 2.90 -0.41
N CYS A 117 -7.08 3.00 -1.07
CA CYS A 117 -5.94 2.12 -0.81
C CYS A 117 -5.45 2.22 0.63
N THR A 118 -5.31 3.45 1.14
CA THR A 118 -4.90 3.70 2.53
C THR A 118 -5.82 3.02 3.52
N LYS A 119 -7.14 3.05 3.28
CA LYS A 119 -8.11 2.33 4.12
C LYS A 119 -7.83 0.84 4.14
N TYR A 120 -7.54 0.20 3.01
CA TYR A 120 -7.25 -1.25 3.01
C TYR A 120 -6.00 -1.58 3.83
N VAL A 121 -4.91 -0.87 3.60
CA VAL A 121 -3.64 -1.11 4.28
C VAL A 121 -3.78 -0.86 5.77
N ASP A 122 -4.27 0.33 6.14
CA ASP A 122 -4.38 0.76 7.52
C ASP A 122 -5.39 -0.10 8.29
N ASN A 123 -6.59 -0.29 7.74
CA ASN A 123 -7.62 -1.07 8.41
C ASN A 123 -7.25 -2.54 8.53
N THR A 124 -6.47 -3.08 7.60
CA THR A 124 -5.96 -4.46 7.73
C THR A 124 -4.98 -4.56 8.88
N ALA A 125 -3.98 -3.67 8.96
CA ALA A 125 -3.04 -3.65 10.08
C ALA A 125 -3.77 -3.47 11.43
N ASP A 126 -4.74 -2.55 11.49
CA ASP A 126 -5.58 -2.31 12.67
C ASP A 126 -6.43 -3.56 13.03
N ALA A 127 -7.02 -4.22 12.04
CA ALA A 127 -7.80 -5.45 12.25
C ALA A 127 -6.93 -6.61 12.76
N PHE A 128 -5.67 -6.69 12.33
CA PHE A 128 -4.71 -7.66 12.84
C PHE A 128 -4.12 -7.27 14.22
N GLY A 129 -4.42 -6.07 14.72
CA GLY A 129 -3.93 -5.57 16.01
C GLY A 129 -2.44 -5.26 16.01
N PHE A 130 -1.91 -4.76 14.90
CA PHE A 130 -0.53 -4.26 14.79
C PHE A 130 -0.46 -2.76 14.99
N GLU A 131 0.61 -2.30 15.62
CA GLU A 131 1.00 -0.90 15.57
C GLU A 131 1.44 -0.55 14.14
N ARG A 132 1.06 0.65 13.67
CA ARG A 132 1.42 1.14 12.35
C ARG A 132 1.86 2.60 12.39
N PHE A 133 2.82 2.92 11.53
CA PHE A 133 3.36 4.26 11.37
C PHE A 133 3.21 4.69 9.92
N PRO A 134 2.48 5.78 9.62
CA PRO A 134 2.51 6.34 8.28
C PRO A 134 3.86 7.02 8.05
N ILE A 135 4.53 6.75 6.92
CA ILE A 135 5.80 7.40 6.54
C ILE A 135 5.68 8.92 6.67
N ARG A 136 4.54 9.46 6.23
CA ARG A 136 4.23 10.89 6.31
C ARG A 136 4.29 11.47 7.72
N ALA A 137 3.98 10.70 8.78
CA ALA A 137 4.08 11.22 10.16
C ALA A 137 5.52 11.50 10.57
N GLY A 138 6.50 10.77 10.05
CA GLY A 138 7.92 11.03 10.31
C GLY A 138 8.50 12.17 9.48
N TRP A 139 7.80 12.58 8.43
CA TRP A 139 8.26 13.54 7.41
C TRP A 139 7.36 14.78 7.33
N ALA A 140 6.44 14.95 8.30
CA ALA A 140 5.54 16.09 8.34
C ALA A 140 6.35 17.39 8.53
N GLY A 141 6.35 18.23 7.50
CA GLY A 141 7.08 19.51 7.47
C GLY A 141 8.46 19.45 6.82
N VAL A 142 8.89 18.28 6.33
CA VAL A 142 10.00 18.18 5.38
C VAL A 142 9.40 18.32 3.99
N ASP A 143 9.56 19.51 3.42
CA ASP A 143 9.27 19.78 2.01
C ASP A 143 10.61 20.18 1.38
N ASP A 144 11.18 19.24 0.62
CA ASP A 144 12.45 19.46 -0.09
C ASP A 144 12.26 20.41 -1.30
N GLY A 145 11.03 20.92 -1.50
CA GLY A 145 10.67 21.85 -2.56
C GLY A 145 10.35 21.15 -3.88
N GLU A 146 9.84 21.92 -4.84
CA GLU A 146 9.67 21.47 -6.22
C GLU A 146 11.02 21.35 -6.91
N TRP A 147 11.13 20.45 -7.90
CA TRP A 147 12.34 20.25 -8.71
C TRP A 147 12.09 20.70 -10.16
N PRO A 148 11.99 22.02 -10.41
CA PRO A 148 11.67 22.55 -11.73
C PRO A 148 12.72 22.18 -12.79
N GLU A 149 13.94 21.85 -12.38
CA GLU A 149 14.99 21.36 -13.28
C GLU A 149 14.60 20.06 -13.99
N LEU A 150 13.80 19.19 -13.37
CA LEU A 150 13.36 17.92 -13.97
C LEU A 150 12.53 18.15 -15.23
N ASP A 151 11.79 19.27 -15.32
CA ASP A 151 10.97 19.61 -16.48
C ASP A 151 11.81 19.85 -17.74
N THR A 152 13.09 20.18 -17.58
CA THR A 152 14.01 20.43 -18.69
C THR A 152 14.73 19.17 -19.18
N LEU A 153 14.73 18.10 -18.40
CA LEU A 153 15.47 16.87 -18.71
C LEU A 153 14.73 16.00 -19.75
N SER A 154 15.45 15.41 -20.68
CA SER A 154 14.93 14.37 -21.59
C SER A 154 14.64 13.06 -20.85
N SER A 155 13.88 12.15 -21.47
CA SER A 155 13.61 10.81 -20.93
C SER A 155 14.88 10.03 -20.58
N SER A 156 15.94 10.15 -21.38
CA SER A 156 17.22 9.51 -21.12
C SER A 156 17.94 10.12 -19.93
N GLU A 157 17.85 11.44 -19.75
CA GLU A 157 18.49 12.14 -18.63
C GLU A 157 17.75 11.89 -17.31
N LEU A 158 16.42 11.75 -17.34
CA LEU A 158 15.61 11.43 -16.16
C LEU A 158 16.04 10.11 -15.49
N VAL A 159 16.61 9.16 -16.23
CA VAL A 159 17.07 7.88 -15.68
C VAL A 159 18.29 8.05 -14.77
N ASP A 160 19.12 9.05 -15.01
CA ASP A 160 20.36 9.27 -14.28
C ASP A 160 20.22 10.30 -13.14
N VAL A 161 19.01 10.78 -12.88
CA VAL A 161 18.72 11.65 -11.74
C VAL A 161 19.02 10.95 -10.43
N THR A 162 19.77 11.64 -9.57
CA THR A 162 20.13 11.20 -8.22
C THR A 162 19.71 12.21 -7.16
N TYR A 163 19.33 11.73 -5.97
CA TYR A 163 19.04 12.54 -4.80
C TYR A 163 19.78 11.99 -3.59
N ASP A 164 20.65 12.79 -2.97
CA ASP A 164 21.50 12.33 -1.85
C ASP A 164 22.23 11.00 -2.15
N GLY A 165 22.71 10.85 -3.39
CA GLY A 165 23.38 9.63 -3.87
C GLY A 165 22.45 8.45 -4.19
N ILE A 166 21.13 8.60 -4.01
CA ILE A 166 20.12 7.61 -4.38
C ILE A 166 19.76 7.78 -5.86
N PRO A 167 19.83 6.74 -6.70
CA PRO A 167 19.51 6.82 -8.13
C PRO A 167 18.00 6.79 -8.37
N VAL A 168 17.29 7.85 -7.94
CA VAL A 168 15.82 7.96 -8.00
C VAL A 168 15.29 7.75 -9.42
N GLY A 169 15.97 8.26 -10.44
CA GLY A 169 15.58 8.08 -11.84
C GLY A 169 15.50 6.61 -12.27
N ARG A 170 16.45 5.79 -11.79
CA ARG A 170 16.46 4.34 -12.06
C ARG A 170 15.38 3.61 -11.29
N LEU A 171 15.17 3.98 -10.02
CA LEU A 171 14.12 3.40 -9.18
C LEU A 171 12.73 3.66 -9.78
N MET A 172 12.54 4.81 -10.43
CA MET A 172 11.25 5.18 -11.03
C MET A 172 10.96 4.51 -12.37
N GLN A 173 11.92 3.79 -12.98
CA GLN A 173 11.66 3.09 -14.24
C GLN A 173 10.59 2.00 -14.12
N ILE A 174 10.65 1.20 -13.06
CA ILE A 174 9.70 0.09 -12.84
C ILE A 174 8.26 0.62 -12.65
N PRO A 175 7.99 1.54 -11.70
CA PRO A 175 6.64 2.06 -11.52
C PRO A 175 6.17 2.83 -12.76
N SER A 176 7.03 3.60 -13.44
CA SER A 176 6.66 4.29 -14.69
C SER A 176 6.18 3.30 -15.76
N LYS A 177 6.95 2.23 -16.03
CA LYS A 177 6.60 1.18 -17.00
C LYS A 177 5.29 0.47 -16.63
N TRP A 178 5.09 0.17 -15.35
CA TRP A 178 3.87 -0.46 -14.86
C TRP A 178 2.64 0.44 -15.10
N PHE A 179 2.76 1.73 -14.83
CA PHE A 179 1.69 2.70 -15.06
C PHE A 179 1.37 2.94 -16.53
N LEU A 180 2.38 2.88 -17.38
CA LEU A 180 2.21 3.01 -18.84
C LEU A 180 1.76 1.70 -19.50
N LEU A 181 1.73 0.59 -18.74
CA LEU A 181 1.56 -0.76 -19.30
C LEU A 181 2.54 -1.06 -20.44
N ALA A 182 3.76 -0.52 -20.31
CA ALA A 182 4.80 -0.60 -21.32
C ALA A 182 5.98 -1.41 -20.78
N SER A 183 6.49 -2.35 -21.57
CA SER A 183 7.74 -3.07 -21.24
C SER A 183 8.98 -2.18 -21.38
N ARG A 184 8.85 -1.07 -22.12
CA ARG A 184 9.92 -0.13 -22.47
C ARG A 184 9.43 1.31 -22.33
N SER A 185 10.17 2.11 -21.58
CA SER A 185 9.85 3.53 -21.32
C SER A 185 10.15 4.44 -22.51
N ASP A 186 11.13 4.09 -23.34
CA ASP A 186 11.53 4.87 -24.52
C ASP A 186 10.51 4.82 -25.67
N TRP A 187 9.51 3.94 -25.59
CA TRP A 187 8.50 3.74 -26.64
C TRP A 187 7.18 4.43 -26.33
N ASP A 188 6.97 4.84 -25.08
CA ASP A 188 5.74 5.49 -24.66
C ASP A 188 5.95 7.02 -24.61
N PRO A 189 5.20 7.81 -25.42
CA PRO A 189 5.36 9.26 -25.46
C PRO A 189 5.01 9.96 -24.14
N LEU A 190 4.29 9.28 -23.23
CA LEU A 190 3.96 9.79 -21.90
C LEU A 190 5.02 9.43 -20.85
N SER A 191 6.02 8.61 -21.18
CA SER A 191 7.04 8.20 -20.21
C SER A 191 7.77 9.36 -19.53
N PRO A 192 8.31 10.38 -20.23
CA PRO A 192 8.97 11.48 -19.53
C PRO A 192 8.02 12.24 -18.60
N GLN A 193 6.76 12.44 -18.98
CA GLN A 193 5.78 13.09 -18.12
C GLN A 193 5.44 12.22 -16.90
N MET A 194 5.30 10.90 -17.07
CA MET A 194 5.02 9.99 -15.97
C MET A 194 6.18 9.90 -14.99
N THR A 195 7.42 9.81 -15.47
CA THR A 195 8.62 9.71 -14.63
C THR A 195 8.87 10.99 -13.83
N ARG A 196 8.65 12.19 -14.38
CA ARG A 196 8.79 13.45 -13.62
C ARG A 196 7.80 13.61 -12.48
N ARG A 197 6.64 12.97 -12.61
CA ARG A 197 5.57 13.08 -11.62
C ARG A 197 5.64 12.00 -10.53
N PHE A 198 6.69 11.18 -10.54
CA PHE A 198 7.00 10.17 -9.53
C PHE A 198 8.10 10.70 -8.62
#